data_AF-A0A7Y8H8H1-F1
#
_entry.id   AF-A0A7Y8H8H1-F1
#
_cell.length_a   1.000
_cell.length_b   1.000
_cell.length_c   1.000
_cell.angle_alpha   90.00
_cell.angle_beta   90.00
_cell.angle_gamma   90.00
#
_symmetry.space_group_name_H-M   'P 1'
#
loop_
_entity.id
_entity.type
_entity.pdbx_description
1 polymer ?
#
loop_
_entity_poly.entity_id
_entity_poly.type
_entity_poly.pdbx_seq_one_letter_code
_entity_poly.pdbx_strand_id
1 'polypeptide(L)'
;MKNRLVPNIIINLFVLIFFIFSLLSFAGKNNWVSIGIIGNELWFVDIDSILYEANSCKVWVKMLSRTSAKRLPLEGEGYSESLFDYNCTWMEYRILETREYDSSGRIIRSVLS
;
A
#
# COMPACT_ATOMS: atom_id res chain seq x y z
N MET A 1 -26.04 -16.62 47.05
CA MET A 1 -24.91 -15.85 46.46
C MET A 1 -24.58 -16.44 45.10
N LYS A 2 -25.17 -15.90 44.02
CA LYS A 2 -25.08 -16.48 42.67
C LYS A 2 -24.34 -15.50 41.75
N ASN A 3 -23.16 -15.93 41.32
CA ASN A 3 -22.52 -15.64 40.03
C ASN A 3 -22.49 -14.19 39.51
N ARG A 4 -21.77 -13.29 40.19
CA ARG A 4 -21.37 -11.98 39.62
C ARG A 4 -20.01 -11.98 38.90
N LEU A 5 -19.31 -13.12 38.84
CA LEU A 5 -17.97 -13.23 38.24
C LEU A 5 -17.98 -13.45 36.72
N VAL A 6 -19.04 -14.07 36.18
CA VAL A 6 -19.14 -14.43 34.76
C VAL A 6 -19.20 -13.23 33.81
N PRO A 7 -19.95 -12.14 34.07
CA PRO A 7 -20.08 -11.05 33.09
C PRO A 7 -18.77 -10.28 32.85
N ASN A 8 -17.95 -10.09 33.89
CA ASN A 8 -16.67 -9.37 33.76
C ASN A 8 -15.66 -10.14 32.91
N ILE A 9 -15.64 -11.47 33.00
CA ILE A 9 -14.75 -12.32 32.20
C ILE A 9 -15.12 -12.25 30.72
N ILE A 10 -16.42 -12.28 30.41
CA ILE A 10 -16.92 -12.20 29.03
C ILE A 10 -16.61 -10.82 28.41
N ILE A 11 -16.81 -9.74 29.16
CA ILE A 11 -16.51 -8.38 28.69
C ILE A 11 -15.01 -8.22 28.42
N ASN A 12 -14.15 -8.67 29.35
CA ASN A 12 -12.71 -8.59 29.16
C ASN A 12 -12.22 -9.43 27.96
N LEU A 13 -12.82 -10.61 27.75
CA LEU A 13 -12.51 -11.44 26.59
C LEU A 13 -12.94 -10.74 25.28
N PHE A 14 -14.10 -10.09 25.27
CA PHE A 14 -14.58 -9.35 24.11
C PHE A 14 -13.68 -8.15 23.77
N VAL A 15 -13.22 -7.41 24.79
CA VAL A 15 -12.28 -6.30 24.63
C VAL A 15 -10.94 -6.81 24.08
N LEU A 16 -10.40 -7.91 24.62
CA LEU A 16 -9.15 -8.49 24.16
C LEU A 16 -9.23 -8.94 22.69
N ILE A 17 -10.32 -9.62 22.33
CA ILE A 17 -10.57 -10.05 20.95
C ILE A 17 -10.66 -8.84 20.00
N PHE A 18 -11.38 -7.78 20.40
CA PHE A 18 -11.48 -6.55 19.62
C PHE A 18 -10.13 -5.88 19.39
N PHE A 19 -9.26 -5.83 20.42
CA PHE A 19 -7.90 -5.31 20.28
C PHE A 19 -7.06 -6.17 19.32
N ILE A 20 -7.14 -7.49 19.39
CA ILE A 20 -6.40 -8.39 18.49
C ILE A 20 -6.83 -8.20 17.02
N PHE A 21 -8.14 -8.14 16.76
CA PHE A 21 -8.65 -7.90 15.40
C PHE A 21 -8.32 -6.48 14.89
N SER A 22 -8.32 -5.48 15.78
CA SER A 22 -7.92 -4.11 15.41
C SER A 22 -6.44 -4.01 15.00
N LEU A 23 -5.56 -4.76 15.67
CA LEU A 23 -4.13 -4.81 15.34
C LEU A 23 -3.89 -5.49 13.98
N LEU A 24 -4.62 -6.56 13.68
CA LEU A 24 -4.52 -7.25 12.39
C LEU A 24 -5.04 -6.39 11.22
N SER A 25 -6.08 -5.58 11.43
CA SER A 25 -6.55 -4.63 10.42
C SER A 25 -5.55 -3.51 10.11
N PHE A 26 -4.64 -3.17 11.02
CA PHE A 26 -3.62 -2.15 10.77
C PHE A 26 -2.50 -2.64 9.85
N ALA A 27 -2.26 -3.96 9.79
CA ALA A 27 -1.26 -4.56 8.90
C ALA A 27 -1.72 -4.70 7.44
N GLY A 28 -3.00 -4.47 7.14
CA GLY A 28 -3.60 -4.73 5.83
C GLY A 28 -3.57 -3.57 4.83
N LYS A 29 -2.81 -2.51 5.09
CA LYS A 29 -2.82 -1.30 4.24
C LYS A 29 -1.52 -1.17 3.45
N ASN A 30 -1.29 -2.12 2.54
CA ASN A 30 -0.38 -2.09 1.39
C ASN A 30 0.81 -3.07 1.49
N ASN A 31 0.71 -4.20 0.78
CA ASN A 31 1.83 -5.11 0.51
C ASN A 31 2.75 -4.54 -0.58
N TRP A 32 3.35 -3.38 -0.30
CA TRP A 32 4.36 -2.78 -1.17
C TRP A 32 5.67 -3.54 -1.06
N VAL A 33 6.09 -4.19 -2.15
CA VAL A 33 7.38 -4.86 -2.23
C VAL A 33 8.33 -4.05 -3.09
N SER A 34 9.52 -3.75 -2.54
CA SER A 34 10.56 -3.04 -3.30
C SER A 34 11.09 -3.93 -4.42
N ILE A 35 11.04 -3.42 -5.65
CA ILE A 35 11.55 -4.12 -6.85
C ILE A 35 12.92 -3.62 -7.28
N GLY A 36 13.38 -2.49 -6.73
CA GLY A 36 14.72 -1.97 -6.96
C GLY A 36 14.76 -0.46 -7.10
N ILE A 37 15.85 -0.01 -7.73
CA ILE A 37 16.16 1.40 -7.92
C ILE A 37 16.32 1.62 -9.42
N ILE A 38 15.44 2.43 -9.99
CA ILE A 38 15.48 2.80 -11.41
C ILE A 38 15.82 4.29 -11.47
N GLY A 39 16.95 4.62 -12.10
CA GLY A 39 17.49 5.98 -12.07
C GLY A 39 17.76 6.47 -10.65
N ASN A 40 17.04 7.51 -10.23
CA ASN A 40 17.11 8.09 -8.89
C ASN A 40 15.80 7.90 -8.11
N GLU A 41 15.08 6.82 -8.34
CA GLU A 41 13.83 6.52 -7.66
C GLU A 41 13.84 5.10 -7.11
N LEU A 42 13.29 4.92 -5.91
CA LEU A 42 12.95 3.63 -5.33
C LEU A 42 11.57 3.23 -5.83
N TRP A 43 11.49 2.01 -6.37
CA TRP A 43 10.27 1.48 -6.96
C TRP A 43 9.72 0.38 -6.08
N PHE A 44 8.42 0.45 -5.85
CA PHE A 44 7.65 -0.51 -5.07
C PHE A 44 6.43 -0.96 -5.86
N VAL A 45 6.06 -2.21 -5.72
CA VAL A 45 4.89 -2.81 -6.38
C VAL A 45 3.89 -3.24 -5.33
N ASP A 46 2.63 -2.89 -5.51
CA ASP A 46 1.55 -3.39 -4.66
C ASP A 46 1.11 -4.76 -5.17
N ILE A 47 1.53 -5.81 -4.46
CA ILE A 47 1.25 -7.19 -4.84
C ILE A 47 -0.25 -7.49 -4.82
N ASP A 48 -1.00 -6.85 -3.92
CA ASP A 48 -2.44 -7.09 -3.78
C ASP A 48 -3.23 -6.45 -4.94
N SER A 49 -2.62 -5.51 -5.66
CA SER A 49 -3.23 -4.84 -6.81
C SER A 49 -3.06 -5.54 -8.15
N ILE A 50 -2.28 -6.63 -8.18
CA ILE A 50 -1.96 -7.32 -9.43
C ILE A 50 -3.24 -7.96 -10.00
N LEU A 51 -3.68 -7.45 -11.14
CA LEU A 51 -4.81 -7.99 -11.89
C LEU A 51 -4.32 -8.54 -13.23
N TYR A 52 -4.49 -9.84 -13.44
CA TYR A 52 -4.12 -10.51 -14.68
C TYR A 52 -5.34 -10.72 -15.58
N GLU A 53 -5.28 -10.22 -16.81
CA GLU A 53 -6.32 -10.34 -17.83
C GLU A 53 -5.71 -10.81 -19.15
N ALA A 54 -5.93 -12.07 -19.52
CA ALA A 54 -5.42 -12.69 -20.75
C ALA A 54 -3.90 -12.57 -20.93
N ASN A 55 -3.43 -11.55 -21.65
CA ASN A 55 -2.01 -11.27 -21.93
C ASN A 55 -1.53 -9.96 -21.30
N SER A 56 -2.36 -9.32 -20.48
CA SER A 56 -2.06 -8.07 -19.81
C SER A 56 -2.09 -8.21 -18.29
N CYS A 57 -1.17 -7.52 -17.62
CA CYS A 57 -1.06 -7.46 -16.16
C CYS A 57 -1.13 -6.01 -15.72
N LYS A 58 -2.19 -5.67 -14.99
CA LYS A 58 -2.35 -4.35 -14.37
C LYS A 58 -1.83 -4.36 -12.95
N VAL A 59 -1.09 -3.34 -12.55
CA VAL A 59 -0.50 -3.27 -11.21
C VAL A 59 -0.21 -1.83 -10.80
N TRP A 60 -0.40 -1.51 -9.53
CA TRP A 60 0.03 -0.24 -8.96
C TRP A 60 1.52 -0.27 -8.59
N VAL A 61 2.21 0.78 -9.00
CA VAL A 61 3.64 0.98 -8.74
C VAL A 61 3.81 2.31 -8.03
N LYS A 62 4.53 2.28 -6.90
CA LYS A 62 4.88 3.47 -6.11
C LYS A 62 6.33 3.85 -6.36
N MET A 63 6.56 5.10 -6.69
CA MET A 63 7.89 5.67 -6.97
C MET A 63 8.23 6.73 -5.91
N LEU A 64 9.41 6.60 -5.32
CA LEU A 64 9.93 7.46 -4.25
C LEU A 64 11.29 8.01 -4.68
N SER A 65 11.47 9.33 -4.74
CA SER A 65 12.76 9.92 -5.14
C SER A 65 13.89 9.57 -4.15
N ARG A 66 15.12 9.39 -4.64
CA ARG A 66 16.29 9.01 -3.82
C ARG A 66 16.96 10.19 -3.12
N THR A 67 16.72 11.43 -3.57
CA THR A 67 17.10 12.62 -2.77
C THR A 67 16.47 12.56 -1.38
N SER A 68 15.31 11.89 -1.30
CA SER A 68 14.51 11.60 -0.12
C SER A 68 14.97 10.40 0.71
N ALA A 69 15.73 9.48 0.10
CA ALA A 69 15.96 8.14 0.64
C ALA A 69 17.33 7.95 1.33
N LYS A 70 18.19 8.98 1.37
CA LYS A 70 19.47 8.94 2.10
C LYS A 70 19.29 8.85 3.63
N ARG A 71 18.08 9.05 4.12
CA ARG A 71 17.63 8.70 5.47
C ARG A 71 16.35 7.89 5.28
N LEU A 72 16.10 6.88 6.11
CA LEU A 72 14.81 6.18 6.21
C LEU A 72 13.67 7.15 5.89
N PRO A 73 12.66 6.79 5.05
CA PRO A 73 11.67 7.72 4.52
C PRO A 73 11.08 8.53 5.67
N LEU A 74 11.66 9.71 5.88
CA LEU A 74 11.31 10.60 6.96
C LEU A 74 10.05 11.29 6.45
N GLU A 75 8.95 11.01 7.14
CA GLU A 75 7.73 11.82 7.20
C GLU A 75 7.97 13.24 6.68
N GLY A 76 7.73 13.50 5.39
CA GLY A 76 8.13 14.79 4.82
C GLY A 76 8.20 14.88 3.31
N GLU A 77 8.33 13.77 2.58
CA GLU A 77 8.47 13.82 1.11
C GLU A 77 7.30 13.14 0.39
N GLY A 78 6.85 13.79 -0.69
CA GLY A 78 5.79 13.26 -1.54
C GLY A 78 6.23 12.04 -2.33
N TYR A 79 5.26 11.32 -2.87
CA TYR A 79 5.49 10.13 -3.70
C TYR A 79 4.50 10.09 -4.85
N SER A 80 4.79 9.31 -5.89
CA SER A 80 3.84 9.04 -6.96
C SER A 80 3.43 7.57 -6.96
N GLU A 81 2.17 7.32 -7.28
CA GLU A 81 1.64 5.99 -7.58
C GLU A 81 1.11 6.01 -9.01
N SER A 82 1.47 5.01 -9.79
CA SER A 82 1.00 4.88 -11.16
C SER A 82 0.42 3.49 -11.39
N LEU A 83 -0.71 3.43 -12.09
CA LEU A 83 -1.30 2.18 -12.56
C LEU A 83 -0.67 1.82 -13.89
N PHE A 84 0.12 0.76 -13.89
CA PHE A 84 0.71 0.21 -15.10
C PHE A 84 -0.18 -0.88 -15.67
N ASP A 85 -0.18 -1.00 -16.99
CA ASP A 85 -0.74 -2.12 -17.72
C ASP A 85 0.35 -2.70 -18.62
N TYR A 86 0.89 -3.85 -18.19
CA TYR A 86 1.98 -4.57 -18.84
C TYR A 86 1.41 -5.60 -19.81
N ASN A 87 1.75 -5.48 -21.08
CA ASN A 87 1.49 -6.53 -22.05
C ASN A 87 2.60 -7.58 -22.00
N CYS A 88 2.29 -8.75 -21.45
CA CYS A 88 3.23 -9.85 -21.27
C CYS A 88 3.66 -10.51 -22.60
N THR A 89 2.87 -10.37 -23.68
CA THR A 89 3.23 -10.92 -25.00
C THR A 89 4.29 -10.08 -25.68
N TRP A 90 4.15 -8.76 -25.64
CA TRP A 90 5.04 -7.82 -26.34
C TRP A 90 6.14 -7.25 -25.44
N MET A 91 6.10 -7.54 -24.13
CA MET A 91 6.99 -6.96 -23.11
C MET A 91 6.95 -5.42 -23.09
N GLU A 92 5.79 -4.86 -23.43
CA GLU A 92 5.53 -3.43 -23.43
C GLU A 92 4.65 -3.05 -22.24
N TYR A 93 4.68 -1.78 -21.84
CA TYR A 93 3.80 -1.27 -20.81
C TYR A 93 3.21 0.06 -21.20
N ARG A 94 2.03 0.35 -20.67
CA ARG A 94 1.42 1.67 -20.68
C ARG A 94 1.08 2.09 -19.26
N ILE A 95 1.16 3.40 -19.02
CA ILE A 95 0.69 3.99 -17.78
C ILE A 95 -0.76 4.40 -18.03
N LEU A 96 -1.69 3.89 -17.22
CA LEU A 96 -3.12 4.21 -17.32
C LEU A 96 -3.48 5.42 -16.45
N GLU A 97 -2.88 5.49 -15.27
CA GLU A 97 -3.16 6.53 -14.29
C GLU A 97 -1.88 6.87 -13.52
N THR A 98 -1.72 8.12 -13.13
CA THR A 98 -0.69 8.57 -12.20
C THR A 98 -1.27 9.52 -11.18
N ARG A 99 -1.01 9.26 -9.91
CA ARG A 99 -1.39 10.06 -8.76
C ARG A 99 -0.13 10.51 -8.04
N GLU A 100 -0.01 11.81 -7.80
CA GLU A 100 1.04 12.38 -6.97
C GLU A 100 0.45 12.69 -5.61
N TYR A 101 1.19 12.34 -4.57
CA TYR A 101 0.83 12.51 -3.18
C TYR A 101 1.82 13.44 -2.49
N ASP A 102 1.32 14.29 -1.61
CA ASP A 102 2.17 15.01 -0.65
C ASP A 102 2.68 14.08 0.45
N SER A 103 3.51 14.63 1.34
CA SER A 103 4.08 13.91 2.47
C SER A 103 3.07 13.46 3.53
N SER A 104 1.85 14.01 3.50
CA SER A 104 0.74 13.60 4.37
C SER A 104 -0.14 12.52 3.73
N GLY A 105 0.20 12.05 2.53
CA GLY A 105 -0.56 11.05 1.79
C GLY A 105 -1.82 11.62 1.14
N ARG A 106 -1.90 12.95 0.93
CA ARG A 106 -3.01 13.57 0.19
C ARG A 106 -2.65 13.66 -1.28
N ILE A 107 -3.60 13.34 -2.14
CA ILE A 107 -3.46 13.49 -3.59
C ILE A 107 -3.34 14.98 -3.91
N ILE A 108 -2.22 15.38 -4.52
CA ILE A 108 -2.00 16.74 -5.03
C ILE A 108 -2.25 16.84 -6.54
N ARG A 109 -2.12 15.71 -7.25
CA ARG A 109 -2.35 15.65 -8.70
C ARG A 109 -2.80 14.25 -9.10
N SER A 110 -3.72 14.17 -10.05
CA SER A 110 -4.15 12.92 -10.68
C SER A 110 -4.25 13.13 -12.18
N VAL A 111 -3.60 12.27 -12.97
CA VAL A 111 -3.60 12.30 -14.43
C VAL A 111 -4.01 10.93 -14.95
N LEU A 112 -5.05 10.91 -15.78
CA LEU A 112 -5.49 9.73 -16.52
C LEU A 112 -4.94 9.83 -17.95
N SER A 113 -4.34 8.75 -18.45
CA SER A 113 -3.71 8.70 -19.78
C SER A 113 -4.66 8.21 -20.87
#